data_AF-A0A2H3CLP3-F1
#
_entry.id   AF-A0A2H3CLP3-F1
#
_cell.length_a   1.000
_cell.length_b   1.000
_cell.length_c   1.000
_cell.angle_alpha   90.00
_cell.angle_beta   90.00
_cell.angle_gamma   90.00
#
_symmetry.space_group_name_H-M   'P 1'
#
loop_
_entity.id
_entity.type
_entity.pdbx_description
1 polymer ?
#
loop_
_entity_poly.entity_id
_entity_poly.type
_entity_poly.pdbx_seq_one_letter_code
_entity_poly.pdbx_strand_id
1 'polypeptide(L)'
;MSFCLPTVRIIVTSNAERYQVVEITGATNGSSIRERILSKLCIPDDRYSRFRVYQAQVGTYAIGSALSDAMLFEICLQQGDPSGSLTFFVSTAPDRPPKTMEPDYSDTYLYSQSRSRRRG
;
A
#
# COMPACT_ATOMS: atom_id res chain seq x y z
N MET A 1 -3.06 20.49 -17.52
CA MET A 1 -2.40 20.31 -16.21
C MET A 1 -2.59 18.86 -15.80
N SER A 2 -1.50 18.11 -15.63
CA SER A 2 -1.55 16.70 -15.28
C SER A 2 -1.83 16.56 -13.79
N PHE A 3 -2.99 16.01 -13.40
CA PHE A 3 -3.41 15.83 -12.00
C PHE A 3 -2.80 14.56 -11.38
N CYS A 4 -1.49 14.40 -11.51
CA CYS A 4 -0.79 13.27 -10.92
C CYS A 4 -0.13 13.66 -9.60
N LEU A 5 -0.03 12.72 -8.67
CA LEU A 5 0.66 12.96 -7.40
C LEU A 5 2.12 13.40 -7.65
N PRO A 6 2.62 14.37 -6.86
CA PRO A 6 4.05 14.70 -6.83
C PRO A 6 4.85 13.51 -6.28
N THR A 7 6.14 13.70 -6.00
CA THR A 7 6.95 12.66 -5.34
C THR A 7 6.38 12.36 -3.96
N VAL A 8 5.72 11.21 -3.82
CA VAL A 8 5.06 10.80 -2.58
C VAL A 8 5.41 9.36 -2.27
N ARG A 9 5.82 9.12 -1.03
CA ARG A 9 5.99 7.80 -0.45
C ARG A 9 4.97 7.60 0.66
N ILE A 10 4.54 6.36 0.85
CA ILE A 10 3.62 5.99 1.93
C ILE A 10 4.14 4.73 2.61
N ILE A 11 3.83 4.59 3.88
CA ILE A 11 4.11 3.39 4.67
C ILE A 11 2.85 2.55 4.71
N VAL A 12 2.99 1.25 4.44
CA VAL A 12 1.87 0.31 4.48
C VAL A 12 2.22 -0.92 5.31
N THR A 13 1.22 -1.44 6.00
CA THR A 13 1.35 -2.67 6.79
C THR A 13 0.03 -3.44 6.79
N SER A 14 0.10 -4.75 6.97
CA SER A 14 -1.07 -5.61 7.15
C SER A 14 -1.13 -6.30 8.51
N ASN A 15 -0.07 -6.18 9.31
CA ASN A 15 0.03 -6.80 10.63
C ASN A 15 0.51 -5.85 11.73
N ALA A 16 0.72 -4.56 11.43
CA ALA A 16 1.26 -3.55 12.36
C ALA A 16 2.66 -3.86 12.93
N GLU A 17 3.38 -4.83 12.36
CA GLU A 17 4.74 -5.21 12.77
C GLU A 17 5.74 -5.06 11.62
N ARG A 18 5.32 -5.44 10.40
CA ARG A 18 6.11 -5.34 9.17
C ARG A 18 5.57 -4.18 8.33
N TYR A 19 6.46 -3.24 8.06
CA TYR A 19 6.16 -2.03 7.31
C TYR A 19 6.86 -2.05 5.97
N GLN A 20 6.15 -1.67 4.92
CA GLN A 20 6.70 -1.54 3.58
C GLN A 20 6.51 -0.12 3.08
N VAL A 21 7.52 0.41 2.40
CA VAL A 21 7.42 1.71 1.74
C VAL A 21 6.93 1.51 0.30
N VAL A 22 5.88 2.24 -0.08
CA VAL A 22 5.33 2.26 -1.44
C VAL A 22 5.56 3.64 -2.03
N GLU A 23 6.15 3.68 -3.22
CA GLU A 23 6.24 4.92 -4.00
C GLU A 23 5.00 5.08 -4.90
N ILE A 24 4.25 6.16 -4.67
CA ILE A 24 2.98 6.44 -5.35
C ILE A 24 3.06 7.66 -6.27
N THR A 25 4.28 8.16 -6.52
CA THR A 25 4.58 9.21 -7.49
C THR A 25 3.88 8.94 -8.82
N GLY A 26 3.26 9.97 -9.39
CA GLY A 26 2.58 9.88 -10.68
C GLY A 26 1.21 9.18 -10.65
N ALA A 27 0.72 8.73 -9.50
CA ALA A 27 -0.63 8.18 -9.42
C ALA A 27 -1.68 9.26 -9.74
N THR A 28 -2.70 8.89 -10.52
CA THR A 28 -3.74 9.81 -11.04
C THR A 28 -5.08 9.67 -10.34
N ASN A 29 -5.28 8.61 -9.57
CA ASN A 29 -6.48 8.35 -8.78
C ASN A 29 -6.16 7.35 -7.66
N GLY A 30 -7.08 7.18 -6.71
CA GLY A 30 -6.86 6.30 -5.56
C GLY A 30 -6.94 4.82 -5.87
N SER A 31 -7.61 4.40 -6.94
CA SER A 31 -7.63 3.00 -7.36
C SER A 31 -6.21 2.54 -7.77
N SER A 32 -5.47 3.38 -8.50
CA SER A 32 -4.06 3.13 -8.85
C SER A 32 -3.16 3.11 -7.61
N ILE A 33 -3.42 3.96 -6.61
CA ILE A 33 -2.69 3.94 -5.33
C ILE A 33 -2.98 2.62 -4.60
N ARG A 34 -4.25 2.24 -4.48
CA ARG A 34 -4.68 1.00 -3.84
C ARG A 34 -4.04 -0.22 -4.49
N GLU A 35 -4.05 -0.30 -5.82
CA GLU A 35 -3.39 -1.39 -6.55
C GLU A 35 -1.90 -1.49 -6.22
N ARG A 36 -1.16 -0.36 -6.21
CA ARG A 36 0.26 -0.35 -5.81
C ARG A 36 0.47 -0.83 -4.37
N ILE A 37 -0.41 -0.44 -3.45
CA ILE A 37 -0.37 -0.89 -2.05
C ILE A 37 -0.57 -2.40 -1.97
N LEU A 38 -1.64 -2.92 -2.57
CA LEU A 38 -2.01 -4.34 -2.47
C LEU A 38 -0.95 -5.23 -3.16
N SER A 39 -0.45 -4.79 -4.31
CA SER A 39 0.64 -5.46 -5.02
C SER A 39 1.94 -5.45 -4.21
N LYS A 40 2.29 -4.34 -3.53
CA LYS A 40 3.47 -4.28 -2.65
C LYS A 40 3.35 -5.26 -1.48
N LEU A 41 2.16 -5.45 -0.95
CA LEU A 41 1.87 -6.40 0.13
C LEU A 41 1.72 -7.85 -0.36
N CYS A 42 1.99 -8.14 -1.64
CA CYS A 42 1.85 -9.45 -2.25
C CYS A 42 0.44 -10.05 -2.08
N ILE A 43 -0.58 -9.20 -2.10
CA ILE A 43 -1.96 -9.66 -2.08
C ILE A 43 -2.29 -10.19 -3.49
N PRO A 44 -2.94 -11.35 -3.61
CA PRO A 44 -3.44 -11.83 -4.90
C PRO A 44 -4.56 -10.93 -5.45
N ASP A 45 -4.52 -10.65 -6.75
CA ASP A 45 -5.47 -9.74 -7.42
C ASP A 45 -6.94 -10.19 -7.26
N ASP A 46 -7.20 -11.50 -7.24
CA ASP A 46 -8.53 -12.09 -7.01
C ASP A 46 -9.09 -11.77 -5.60
N ARG A 47 -8.20 -11.39 -4.67
CA ARG A 47 -8.56 -11.02 -3.30
C ARG A 47 -8.66 -9.52 -3.08
N TYR A 48 -8.28 -8.66 -4.03
CA TYR A 48 -8.27 -7.20 -3.86
C TYR A 48 -9.60 -6.64 -3.36
N SER A 49 -10.71 -7.19 -3.87
CA SER A 49 -12.06 -6.78 -3.49
C SER A 49 -12.41 -7.00 -2.02
N ARG A 50 -11.71 -7.91 -1.33
CA ARG A 50 -11.91 -8.22 0.10
C ARG A 50 -11.09 -7.34 1.03
N PHE A 51 -9.99 -6.78 0.52
CA PHE A 51 -9.12 -5.93 1.30
C PHE A 51 -9.62 -4.49 1.28
N ARG A 52 -9.35 -3.81 2.39
CA ARG A 52 -9.65 -2.40 2.59
C ARG A 52 -8.39 -1.71 3.11
N VAL A 53 -8.26 -0.44 2.76
CA VAL A 53 -7.16 0.42 3.21
C VAL A 53 -7.73 1.33 4.30
N TYR A 54 -7.02 1.43 5.41
CA TYR A 54 -7.37 2.25 6.56
C TYR A 54 -6.22 3.20 6.85
N GLN A 55 -6.51 4.39 7.37
CA GLN A 55 -5.48 5.22 7.96
C GLN A 55 -4.97 4.55 9.24
N ALA A 56 -3.69 4.68 9.54
CA ALA A 56 -3.07 4.07 10.71
C ALA A 56 -1.90 4.91 11.23
N GLN A 57 -1.37 4.51 12.38
CA GLN A 57 -0.09 4.97 12.91
C GLN A 57 0.82 3.76 13.10
N VAL A 58 2.12 4.01 13.25
CA VAL A 58 3.08 2.94 13.55
C VAL A 58 2.71 2.30 14.90
N GLY A 59 2.60 0.97 14.90
CA GLY A 59 2.23 0.14 16.04
C GLY A 59 0.72 -0.02 16.22
N THR A 60 -0.11 0.52 15.33
CA THR A 60 -1.57 0.45 15.43
C THR A 60 -2.21 -0.21 14.21
N TYR A 61 -3.43 -0.72 14.40
CA TYR A 61 -4.29 -1.18 13.29
C TYR A 61 -5.05 0.00 12.68
N ALA A 62 -6.29 -0.21 12.22
CA ALA A 62 -7.07 0.86 11.60
C ALA A 62 -7.45 1.96 12.59
N ILE A 63 -7.29 3.21 12.14
CA ILE A 63 -7.84 4.41 12.76
C ILE A 63 -9.03 4.85 11.90
N GLY A 64 -10.23 4.81 12.47
CA GLY A 64 -11.45 5.21 11.77
C GLY A 64 -11.97 4.16 10.78
N SER A 65 -12.62 4.62 9.71
CA SER A 65 -13.28 3.77 8.71
C SER A 65 -12.37 3.43 7.53
N ALA A 66 -12.78 2.43 6.75
CA ALA A 66 -12.11 2.11 5.49
C ALA A 66 -12.16 3.29 4.52
N LEU A 67 -11.03 3.62 3.92
CA LEU A 67 -10.91 4.69 2.94
C LEU A 67 -11.52 4.26 1.61
N SER A 68 -12.32 5.15 1.01
CA SER A 68 -12.67 5.04 -0.40
C SER A 68 -11.47 5.43 -1.26
N ASP A 69 -11.47 5.04 -2.54
CA ASP A 69 -10.40 5.42 -3.46
C ASP A 69 -10.30 6.95 -3.59
N ALA A 70 -11.43 7.68 -3.56
CA ALA A 70 -11.42 9.15 -3.56
C ALA A 70 -10.70 9.71 -2.31
N MET A 71 -11.06 9.24 -1.11
CA MET A 71 -10.44 9.69 0.13
C MET A 71 -8.95 9.33 0.21
N LEU A 72 -8.58 8.12 -0.24
CA LEU A 72 -7.18 7.70 -0.29
C LEU A 72 -6.34 8.64 -1.16
N PHE A 73 -6.88 9.02 -2.33
CA PHE A 73 -6.22 9.97 -3.22
C PHE A 73 -6.09 11.35 -2.60
N GLU A 74 -7.18 11.89 -2.03
CA GLU A 74 -7.17 13.22 -1.40
C GLU A 74 -6.17 13.30 -0.24
N ILE A 75 -6.11 12.29 0.64
CA ILE A 75 -5.14 12.24 1.74
C ILE A 75 -3.71 12.25 1.19
N CYS A 76 -3.42 11.42 0.18
CA CYS A 76 -2.09 11.37 -0.43
C CYS A 76 -1.73 12.67 -1.16
N LEU A 77 -2.70 13.39 -1.71
CA LEU A 77 -2.50 14.66 -2.39
C LEU A 77 -2.23 15.79 -1.39
N GLN A 78 -2.96 15.83 -0.28
CA GLN A 78 -2.89 16.92 0.70
C GLN A 78 -1.74 16.76 1.70
N GLN A 79 -1.46 15.53 2.11
CA GLN A 79 -0.55 15.23 3.23
C GLN A 79 0.61 14.32 2.84
N GLY A 80 0.61 13.81 1.60
CA GLY A 80 1.68 12.95 1.12
C GLY A 80 2.98 13.73 0.91
N ASP A 81 4.09 13.10 1.27
CA ASP A 81 5.41 13.70 1.18
C ASP A 81 6.47 12.68 0.73
N PRO A 82 7.65 13.13 0.25
CA PRO A 82 8.72 12.23 -0.20
C PRO A 82 9.36 11.37 0.90
N SER A 83 9.25 11.76 2.16
CA SER A 83 9.84 11.07 3.32
C SER A 83 8.96 9.91 3.81
N GLY A 84 7.66 9.95 3.52
CA GLY A 84 6.73 8.87 3.82
C GLY A 84 6.11 8.97 5.21
N SER A 85 5.46 10.10 5.53
CA SER A 85 4.84 10.31 6.84
C SER A 85 3.48 9.63 7.00
N LEU A 86 2.80 9.33 5.87
CA LEU A 86 1.50 8.68 5.89
C LEU A 86 1.63 7.18 6.08
N THR A 87 0.88 6.63 7.04
CA THR A 87 0.82 5.20 7.33
C THR A 87 -0.58 4.66 7.06
N PHE A 88 -0.66 3.53 6.37
CA PHE A 88 -1.91 2.83 6.09
C PHE A 88 -1.86 1.37 6.56
N PHE A 89 -2.98 0.92 7.12
CA PHE A 89 -3.21 -0.47 7.47
C PHE A 89 -4.09 -1.13 6.42
N VAL A 90 -3.73 -2.34 5.98
CA VAL A 90 -4.44 -3.09 4.95
C VAL A 90 -4.91 -4.42 5.51
N SER A 91 -6.23 -4.56 5.60
CA SER A 91 -6.83 -5.78 6.15
C SER A 91 -8.24 -5.98 5.61
N THR A 92 -8.79 -7.16 5.89
CA THR A 92 -10.21 -7.49 5.69
C THR A 92 -11.08 -7.03 6.86
N ALA A 93 -10.46 -6.61 7.97
CA ALA A 93 -11.12 -6.11 9.17
C ALA A 93 -10.25 -5.03 9.85
N PRO A 94 -10.85 -4.02 10.50
CA PRO A 94 -10.11 -2.87 11.04
C PRO A 94 -9.27 -3.20 12.28
N ASP A 95 -9.68 -4.21 13.06
CA ASP A 95 -9.18 -4.51 14.41
C ASP A 95 -8.20 -5.69 14.47
N ARG A 96 -7.90 -6.30 13.32
CA ARG A 96 -7.08 -7.51 13.28
C ARG A 96 -6.32 -7.65 11.96
N PRO A 97 -5.17 -8.34 11.98
CA PRO A 97 -4.53 -8.75 10.75
C PRO A 97 -5.44 -9.70 9.95
N PRO A 98 -5.29 -9.72 8.62
CA PRO A 98 -5.99 -10.68 7.77
C PRO A 98 -5.49 -12.11 8.08
N LYS A 99 -6.42 -13.04 8.30
CA LYS A 99 -6.14 -14.45 8.71
C LYS A 99 -5.29 -15.27 7.71
N THR A 100 -5.02 -14.76 6.52
CA THR A 100 -4.35 -15.50 5.44
C THR A 100 -3.41 -14.59 4.67
N MET A 101 -2.62 -13.81 5.41
CA MET A 101 -1.40 -13.18 4.90
C MET A 101 -0.19 -13.81 5.57
N GLU A 102 -0.03 -15.12 5.41
CA GLU A 102 1.31 -15.69 5.37
C GLU A 102 1.79 -15.48 3.93
N PRO A 103 2.56 -14.42 3.64
CA PRO A 103 3.38 -14.43 2.44
C PRO A 103 4.36 -15.59 2.60
N ASP A 104 4.25 -16.57 1.71
CA ASP A 104 5.37 -17.44 1.39
C ASP A 104 6.51 -16.53 0.92
N TYR A 105 7.38 -16.17 1.86
CA TYR A 105 8.50 -15.26 1.66
C TYR A 105 9.66 -15.94 0.90
N SER A 106 9.41 -17.05 0.23
CA SER A 106 10.40 -17.75 -0.57
C SER A 106 10.26 -17.45 -2.07
N ASP A 107 11.40 -17.18 -2.70
CA ASP A 107 11.66 -17.12 -4.14
C ASP A 107 11.19 -15.94 -5.01
N THR A 108 9.95 -15.45 -4.93
CA THR A 108 9.43 -14.57 -6.03
C THR A 108 9.99 -13.14 -6.05
N TYR A 109 10.31 -12.53 -4.90
CA TYR A 109 10.87 -11.18 -4.85
C TYR A 109 12.34 -11.11 -5.32
N LEU A 110 13.08 -12.22 -5.22
CA LEU A 110 14.44 -12.32 -5.76
C LEU A 110 14.45 -12.55 -7.28
N TYR A 111 13.43 -13.22 -7.83
CA TYR A 111 13.30 -13.43 -9.29
C TYR A 111 13.02 -12.13 -10.06
N SER A 112 12.14 -11.28 -9.52
CA SER A 112 11.81 -9.99 -10.15
C SER A 112 12.98 -9.00 -10.11
N GLN A 113 13.78 -9.01 -9.04
CA GLN A 113 14.95 -8.13 -8.93
C GLN A 113 16.14 -8.58 -9.81
N SER A 114 16.23 -9.87 -10.14
CA SER A 114 17.34 -10.42 -10.94
C SER A 114 17.11 -10.33 -12.46
N ARG A 115 15.87 -10.19 -12.93
CA ARG A 115 15.59 -9.89 -14.36
C ARG A 115 15.90 -8.44 -14.76
N SER A 116 15.78 -7.49 -13.85
CA SER A 116 16.05 -6.07 -14.14
C SER A 116 17.55 -5.72 -14.28
N ARG A 117 18.46 -6.67 -14.01
CA ARG A 117 19.92 -6.47 -14.10
C ARG A 117 20.60 -7.17 -15.29
N ARG A 118 19.85 -7.84 -16.18
CA ARG A 118 20.42 -8.60 -17.33
C ARG A 118 20.00 -8.11 -18.71
N ARG A 119 19.58 -6.85 -18.82
CA ARG A 119 19.49 -6.15 -20.12
C ARG A 119 20.34 -4.89 -20.07
N GLY A 120 21.64 -5.09 -20.26
CA GLY A 120 22.68 -4.12 -20.54
C GLY A 120 23.73 -4.83 -21.37
#